data_AF-A0A431UVY2-F1
#
_entry.id   AF-A0A431UVY2-F1
#
_cell.length_a   1.000
_cell.length_b   1.000
_cell.length_c   1.000
_cell.angle_alpha   90.00
_cell.angle_beta   90.00
_cell.angle_gamma   90.00
#
_symmetry.space_group_name_H-M   'P 1'
#
loop_
_entity.id
_entity.type
_entity.pdbx_description
1 polymer ?
#
loop_
_entity_poly.entity_id
_entity_poly.type
_entity_poly.pdbx_seq_one_letter_code
_entity_poly.pdbx_strand_id
1 'polypeptide(L)'
;MAINSVSSMLPTQSATETKLTPTTPYEAQQSFANTLKDAIKSVNEQQITSDKLTERLINGEDVDLHEVMIASQKAGVTLNATIEVRNKAIEAYQEIMRMSV
;
A
#
# COMPACT_ATOMS: atom_id res chain seq x y z
N MET A 1 41.16 -55.50 -7.65
CA MET A 1 41.58 -54.08 -7.59
C MET A 1 40.46 -53.24 -8.16
N ALA A 2 40.12 -52.16 -7.43
CA ALA A 2 39.35 -50.95 -7.78
C ALA A 2 38.18 -51.11 -8.79
N ILE A 3 36.96 -50.65 -8.53
CA ILE A 3 36.59 -49.28 -8.15
C ILE A 3 35.15 -49.30 -7.64
N ASN A 4 34.94 -48.86 -6.41
CA ASN A 4 33.63 -48.60 -5.83
C ASN A 4 33.26 -47.15 -6.18
N SER A 5 32.21 -46.92 -6.97
CA SER A 5 31.73 -45.58 -7.30
C SER A 5 30.94 -45.01 -6.12
N VAL A 6 31.67 -44.43 -5.15
CA VAL A 6 31.10 -43.52 -4.15
C VAL A 6 30.75 -42.22 -4.87
N SER A 7 29.53 -42.15 -5.42
CA SER A 7 28.88 -40.89 -5.72
C SER A 7 28.25 -40.40 -4.42
N SER A 8 29.02 -39.60 -3.69
CA SER A 8 28.57 -38.93 -2.48
C SER A 8 27.42 -37.99 -2.82
N MET A 9 26.24 -38.33 -2.30
CA MET A 9 25.06 -37.50 -2.24
C MET A 9 25.42 -36.11 -1.68
N LEU A 10 25.28 -35.07 -2.49
CA LEU A 10 25.07 -33.73 -1.95
C LEU A 10 23.62 -33.66 -1.46
N PRO A 11 23.33 -33.20 -0.23
CA PRO A 11 22.01 -32.74 0.08
C PRO A 11 21.78 -31.46 -0.72
N THR A 12 21.00 -31.54 -1.80
CA THR A 12 20.29 -30.37 -2.31
C THR A 12 19.42 -29.89 -1.16
N GLN A 13 19.91 -28.86 -0.47
CA GLN A 13 19.15 -28.08 0.48
C GLN A 13 17.91 -27.62 -0.28
N SER A 14 16.75 -28.15 0.10
CA SER A 14 15.47 -27.72 -0.42
C SER A 14 15.40 -26.21 -0.25
N ALA A 15 15.55 -25.48 -1.35
CA ALA A 15 15.08 -24.12 -1.39
C ALA A 15 13.60 -24.22 -1.02
N THR A 16 13.23 -23.62 0.11
CA THR A 16 11.85 -23.40 0.49
C THR A 16 11.21 -22.66 -0.69
N GLU A 17 10.55 -23.41 -1.57
CA GLU A 17 9.61 -22.85 -2.51
C GLU A 17 8.55 -22.18 -1.63
N THR A 18 8.65 -20.85 -1.52
CA THR A 18 7.52 -20.02 -1.11
C THR A 18 6.44 -20.32 -2.14
N LYS A 19 5.59 -21.29 -1.81
CA LYS A 19 4.44 -21.69 -2.59
C LYS A 19 3.52 -20.48 -2.65
N LEU A 20 3.71 -19.65 -3.66
CA LEU A 20 2.76 -18.64 -4.08
C LEU A 20 1.54 -19.44 -4.54
N THR A 21 0.63 -19.71 -3.60
CA THR A 21 -0.71 -20.17 -3.95
C THR A 21 -1.26 -19.19 -4.98
N PRO A 22 -1.63 -19.66 -6.19
CA PRO A 22 -2.15 -18.78 -7.22
C PRO A 22 -3.44 -18.19 -6.69
N THR A 23 -3.35 -16.94 -6.22
CA THR A 23 -4.50 -16.16 -5.79
C THR A 23 -5.36 -15.99 -7.04
N THR A 24 -6.58 -16.50 -7.00
CA THR A 24 -7.47 -16.34 -8.14
C THR A 24 -7.72 -14.84 -8.37
N PRO A 25 -7.96 -14.38 -9.62
CA PRO A 25 -8.25 -12.97 -9.90
C PRO A 25 -9.38 -12.41 -9.00
N TYR A 26 -10.31 -13.27 -8.60
CA TYR A 26 -11.38 -12.97 -7.66
C TYR A 26 -10.91 -12.74 -6.21
N GLU A 27 -10.02 -13.59 -5.68
CA GLU A 27 -9.41 -13.37 -4.36
C GLU A 27 -8.52 -12.12 -4.33
N ALA A 28 -7.82 -11.82 -5.43
CA ALA A 28 -7.02 -10.61 -5.57
C ALA A 28 -7.91 -9.35 -5.59
N GLN A 29 -9.02 -9.38 -6.34
CA GLN A 29 -10.05 -8.33 -6.37
C GLN A 29 -10.64 -8.09 -4.96
N GLN A 30 -10.99 -9.15 -4.24
CA GLN A 30 -11.55 -9.05 -2.89
C GLN A 30 -10.54 -8.49 -1.89
N SER A 31 -9.28 -8.93 -1.96
CA SER A 31 -8.18 -8.42 -1.12
C SER A 31 -7.91 -6.93 -1.38
N PHE A 32 -7.89 -6.52 -2.66
CA PHE A 32 -7.75 -5.13 -3.04
C PHE A 32 -8.93 -4.27 -2.57
N ALA A 33 -10.17 -4.75 -2.75
CA ALA A 33 -11.37 -4.04 -2.30
C ALA A 33 -11.40 -3.84 -0.78
N ASN A 34 -10.97 -4.84 -0.01
CA ASN A 34 -10.85 -4.74 1.45
C ASN A 34 -9.77 -3.72 1.84
N THR A 35 -8.60 -3.79 1.21
CA THR A 35 -7.49 -2.84 1.46
C THR A 35 -7.90 -1.40 1.12
N LEU A 36 -8.61 -1.20 0.00
CA LEU A 36 -9.13 0.11 -0.40
C LEU A 36 -10.15 0.65 0.60
N LYS A 37 -11.05 -0.20 1.10
CA LYS A 37 -12.03 0.16 2.14
C LYS A 37 -11.34 0.61 3.43
N ASP A 38 -10.30 -0.11 3.84
CA ASP A 38 -9.52 0.23 5.04
C ASP A 38 -8.71 1.51 4.84
N ALA A 39 -8.15 1.74 3.65
CA ALA A 39 -7.48 2.99 3.31
C ALA A 39 -8.45 4.18 3.35
N ILE A 40 -9.67 4.04 2.80
CA ILE A 40 -10.71 5.10 2.87
C ILE A 40 -11.10 5.38 4.32
N LYS A 41 -11.23 4.35 5.16
CA LYS A 41 -11.51 4.51 6.59
C LYS A 41 -10.38 5.26 7.32
N SER A 42 -9.13 4.92 7.01
CA SER A 42 -7.95 5.59 7.58
C SER A 42 -7.88 7.07 7.20
N VAL A 43 -8.21 7.41 5.94
CA VAL A 43 -8.27 8.82 5.49
C VAL A 43 -9.36 9.59 6.24
N ASN A 44 -10.53 8.98 6.45
CA ASN A 44 -11.61 9.60 7.23
C ASN A 44 -11.16 9.88 8.69
N GLU A 45 -10.52 8.90 9.33
CA GLU A 45 -9.97 9.08 10.69
C GLU A 45 -8.90 10.19 10.75
N GLN A 46 -8.03 10.27 9.76
CA GLN A 46 -7.04 11.34 9.65
C GLN A 46 -7.68 12.72 9.42
N GLN A 47 -8.76 12.79 8.64
CA GLN A 47 -9.50 14.03 8.42
C GLN A 47 -10.16 14.53 9.71
N ILE A 48 -10.84 13.67 10.45
CA ILE A 48 -11.42 14.00 11.76
C ILE A 48 -10.33 14.49 12.74
N THR A 49 -9.17 13.83 12.72
CA THR A 49 -8.04 14.23 13.56
C THR A 49 -7.51 15.61 13.17
N SER A 50 -7.40 15.88 11.87
CA SER A 50 -6.99 17.18 11.34
C SER A 50 -7.96 18.29 11.74
N ASP A 51 -9.27 18.07 11.60
CA ASP A 51 -10.30 19.04 11.99
C ASP A 51 -10.17 19.42 13.47
N LYS A 52 -9.91 18.43 14.32
CA LYS A 52 -9.71 18.63 15.76
C LYS A 52 -8.43 19.41 16.09
N LEU A 53 -7.36 19.24 15.30
CA LEU A 53 -6.14 20.03 15.43
C LEU A 53 -6.33 21.45 14.89
N THR A 54 -7.08 21.63 13.82
CA THR A 54 -7.45 22.95 13.28
C THR A 54 -8.31 23.74 14.27
N GLU A 55 -9.25 23.08 14.95
CA GLU A 55 -10.03 23.70 16.03
C GLU A 55 -9.13 24.20 17.17
N ARG A 56 -8.14 23.39 17.58
CA ARG A 56 -7.14 23.77 18.58
C ARG A 56 -6.24 24.93 18.12
N LEU A 57 -5.88 24.96 16.84
CA LEU A 57 -5.12 26.06 16.25
C LEU A 57 -5.89 27.38 16.23
N ILE A 58 -7.17 27.35 15.84
CA ILE A 58 -8.05 28.53 15.83
C ILE A 58 -8.22 29.10 17.25
N ASN A 59 -8.14 28.23 18.27
CA ASN A 59 -8.14 28.63 19.68
C ASN A 59 -6.84 29.31 20.16
N GLY A 60 -5.85 29.50 19.29
CA GLY A 60 -4.66 30.32 19.57
C GLY A 60 -3.49 29.56 20.20
N GLU A 61 -3.38 28.25 19.95
CA GLU A 61 -2.18 27.48 20.31
C GLU A 61 -0.97 27.88 19.44
N ASP A 62 0.23 27.85 20.02
CA ASP A 62 1.51 28.42 19.54
C ASP A 62 1.96 27.82 18.19
N VAL A 63 1.80 28.55 17.08
CA VAL A 63 2.22 28.08 15.74
C VAL A 63 3.02 29.13 14.99
N ASP A 64 4.23 28.74 14.60
CA ASP A 64 5.17 29.55 13.84
C ASP A 64 4.76 29.67 12.36
N LEU A 65 4.84 30.88 11.80
CA LEU A 65 4.52 31.18 10.38
C LEU A 65 5.29 30.29 9.38
N HIS A 66 6.52 29.91 9.74
CA HIS A 66 7.35 28.99 8.96
C HIS A 66 6.72 27.60 8.82
N GLU A 67 6.14 27.09 9.91
CA GLU A 67 5.47 25.79 9.90
C GLU A 67 4.22 25.80 9.02
N VAL A 68 3.46 26.91 9.01
CA VAL A 68 2.29 27.09 8.13
C VAL A 68 2.71 27.01 6.65
N MET A 69 3.82 27.67 6.27
CA MET A 69 4.30 27.61 4.89
C MET A 69 4.79 26.22 4.49
N ILE A 70 5.52 25.51 5.37
CA ILE A 70 5.94 24.12 5.12
C ILE A 70 4.71 23.22 5.00
N ALA A 71 3.75 23.35 5.91
CA ALA A 71 2.53 22.57 5.90
C ALA A 71 1.74 22.78 4.61
N SER A 72 1.63 24.02 4.13
CA SER A 72 0.97 24.33 2.86
C SER A 72 1.67 23.69 1.65
N GLN A 73 3.00 23.75 1.58
CA GLN A 73 3.75 23.13 0.48
C GLN A 73 3.64 21.60 0.51
N LYS A 74 3.75 21.01 1.72
CA LYS A 74 3.59 19.58 1.93
C LYS A 74 2.19 19.10 1.54
N ALA A 75 1.15 19.84 1.94
CA ALA A 75 -0.23 19.54 1.57
C ALA A 75 -0.43 19.55 0.05
N GLY A 76 0.15 20.53 -0.65
CA GLY A 76 0.10 20.59 -2.12
C GLY A 76 0.74 19.37 -2.80
N VAL A 77 1.93 18.96 -2.34
CA VAL A 77 2.61 17.77 -2.88
C VAL A 77 1.85 16.49 -2.56
N THR A 78 1.35 16.35 -1.33
CA THR A 78 0.55 15.19 -0.91
C THR A 78 -0.76 15.08 -1.70
N LEU A 79 -1.46 16.19 -1.94
CA LEU A 79 -2.69 16.19 -2.74
C LEU A 79 -2.44 15.69 -4.17
N ASN A 80 -1.38 16.17 -4.81
CA ASN A 80 -1.01 15.71 -6.15
C ASN A 80 -0.70 14.20 -6.16
N ALA A 81 0.05 13.71 -5.17
CA ALA A 81 0.32 12.28 -5.04
C ALA A 81 -0.96 11.47 -4.84
N THR A 82 -1.92 11.96 -4.04
CA THR A 82 -3.21 11.32 -3.85
C THR A 82 -4.03 11.24 -5.13
N ILE A 83 -4.00 12.29 -5.97
CA ILE A 83 -4.68 12.29 -7.27
C ILE A 83 -4.09 11.20 -8.18
N GLU A 84 -2.77 11.08 -8.24
CA GLU A 84 -2.11 10.04 -9.03
C GLU A 84 -2.45 8.63 -8.53
N VAL A 85 -2.43 8.42 -7.21
CA VAL A 85 -2.85 7.14 -6.61
C VAL A 85 -4.32 6.82 -6.92
N ARG A 86 -5.20 7.83 -6.86
CA ARG A 86 -6.62 7.68 -7.22
C ARG A 86 -6.77 7.25 -8.67
N ASN A 87 -6.06 7.90 -9.59
CA ASN A 87 -6.09 7.58 -11.00
C ASN A 87 -5.62 6.14 -11.25
N LYS A 88 -4.51 5.72 -10.62
CA LYS A 88 -4.02 4.34 -10.70
C LYS A 88 -4.95 3.30 -10.09
N ALA A 89 -5.64 3.62 -9.01
CA ALA A 89 -6.65 2.74 -8.44
C ALA A 89 -7.86 2.56 -9.39
N ILE A 90 -8.28 3.63 -10.08
CA ILE A 90 -9.34 3.56 -11.09
C ILE A 90 -8.89 2.73 -12.31
N GLU A 91 -7.67 2.95 -12.80
CA GLU A 91 -7.09 2.15 -13.89
C GLU A 91 -7.02 0.66 -13.52
N ALA A 92 -6.55 0.33 -12.32
CA ALA A 92 -6.49 -1.05 -11.83
C ALA A 92 -7.88 -1.71 -11.75
N TYR A 93 -8.89 -0.97 -11.29
CA TYR A 93 -10.28 -1.45 -11.30
C TYR A 93 -10.80 -1.71 -12.72
N GLN A 94 -10.53 -0.78 -13.65
CA GLN A 94 -10.92 -0.95 -15.05
C GLN A 94 -10.23 -2.16 -15.70
N GLU A 95 -8.95 -2.38 -15.41
CA GLU A 95 -8.18 -3.50 -15.97
C GLU A 95 -8.72 -4.85 -15.49
N ILE A 96 -9.03 -4.99 -14.19
CA ILE A 96 -9.61 -6.23 -13.66
C ILE A 96 -10.99 -6.52 -14.27
N MET A 97 -11.79 -5.47 -14.54
CA MET A 97 -13.07 -5.62 -15.25
C MET A 97 -12.87 -6.07 -16.71
N ARG A 98 -11.79 -5.64 -17.39
CA ARG A 98 -11.45 -6.06 -18.77
C ARG A 98 -10.90 -7.48 -18.84
N MET A 99 -10.26 -7.98 -17.77
CA MET A 99 -9.80 -9.37 -17.70
C MET A 99 -10.94 -10.38 -17.49
N SER A 100 -12.14 -9.93 -17.09
CA SER A 100 -13.25 -10.80 -16.67
C SER A 100 -14.35 -11.02 -17.72
N VAL A 101 -14.11 -10.69 -19.00
CA VAL A 101 -15.02 -10.97 -20.13
C VAL A 101 -14.46 -12.03 -21.08
#